data_AF-A0A2G2R3P9-F1
#
_entry.id   AF-A0A2G2R3P9-F1
#
_cell.length_a   1.000
_cell.length_b   1.000
_cell.length_c   1.000
_cell.angle_alpha   90.00
_cell.angle_beta   90.00
_cell.angle_gamma   90.00
#
_symmetry.space_group_name_H-M   'P 1'
#
loop_
_entity.id
_entity.type
_entity.pdbx_description
1 polymer ?
#
loop_
_entity_poly.entity_id
_entity_poly.type
_entity_poly.pdbx_seq_one_letter_code
_entity_poly.pdbx_strand_id
1 'polypeptide(L)'
;MKKISLIMLSFFILTGFKASLAQTEYGQGNLIVAPSVDEKYRKYLNLAEPLAFSISIDGKVSSGSFCQQPGTCKDINGPKIALDRCNASSTSGAPCKLFAIERDVIWSGRISLKSDVGTGPINLAAAVEEKFQKYLSLDEPLAFAVSTDGKRSSGSFCQQPGTCEDVDGPGLALERCHATGGPKGSPCKIFAIEKDIVWDGAVTLADPTAKPMSLKNILAPPSPQPIAQPVAEVPSQPISQTTTPARVRSSKAFRDLEEDIRRSQPPAQ
;
A
#
# COMPACT_ATOMS: atom_id res chain seq x y z
N MET A 1 -31.71 55.45 38.61
CA MET A 1 -31.19 55.47 37.22
C MET A 1 -30.58 54.10 36.93
N LYS A 2 -31.09 53.38 35.93
CA LYS A 2 -30.74 52.00 35.60
C LYS A 2 -29.36 51.95 34.91
N LYS A 3 -28.40 51.20 35.45
CA LYS A 3 -27.16 50.83 34.74
C LYS A 3 -27.37 49.48 34.07
N ILE A 4 -27.48 49.50 32.75
CA ILE A 4 -27.42 48.33 31.87
C ILE A 4 -25.93 48.16 31.54
N SER A 5 -25.32 47.06 31.96
CA SER A 5 -23.94 46.73 31.57
C SER A 5 -23.96 45.49 30.69
N LEU A 6 -23.49 45.71 29.45
CA LEU A 6 -23.39 44.81 28.31
C LEU A 6 -22.62 43.52 28.67
N ILE A 7 -23.21 42.35 28.39
CA ILE A 7 -22.49 41.07 28.35
C ILE A 7 -21.99 40.88 26.91
N MET A 8 -20.69 41.08 26.70
CA MET A 8 -19.98 40.75 25.46
C MET A 8 -19.87 39.22 25.34
N LEU A 9 -20.81 38.60 24.64
CA LEU A 9 -20.76 37.18 24.28
C LEU A 9 -19.80 37.01 23.09
N SER A 10 -18.54 36.73 23.40
CA SER A 10 -17.49 36.51 22.40
C SER A 10 -17.70 35.16 21.70
N PHE A 11 -18.42 35.17 20.57
CA PHE A 11 -18.51 34.05 19.64
C PHE A 11 -17.14 33.83 18.98
N PHE A 12 -16.29 33.01 19.59
CA PHE A 12 -15.17 32.39 18.91
C PHE A 12 -15.73 31.36 17.93
N ILE A 13 -15.97 31.79 16.69
CA ILE A 13 -16.22 30.90 15.56
C ILE A 13 -14.93 30.14 15.34
N LEU A 14 -14.86 28.91 15.86
CA LEU A 14 -13.89 27.89 15.45
C LEU A 14 -14.16 27.60 13.96
N THR A 15 -13.59 28.41 13.07
CA THR A 15 -13.42 28.06 11.67
C THR A 15 -12.48 26.86 11.64
N GLY A 16 -13.07 25.67 11.71
CA GLY A 16 -12.37 24.41 11.60
C GLY A 16 -11.51 24.46 10.34
N PHE A 17 -10.20 24.34 10.53
CA PHE A 17 -9.27 23.98 9.48
C PHE A 17 -9.80 22.70 8.82
N LYS A 18 -10.55 22.86 7.72
CA LYS A 18 -10.66 21.81 6.72
C LYS A 18 -9.27 21.72 6.11
N ALA A 19 -8.38 20.99 6.78
CA ALA A 19 -7.16 20.51 6.15
C ALA A 19 -7.64 19.83 4.88
N SER A 20 -7.36 20.48 3.75
CA SER A 20 -7.65 19.95 2.43
C SER A 20 -6.76 18.72 2.32
N LEU A 21 -7.30 17.57 2.73
CA LEU A 21 -6.81 16.27 2.36
C LEU A 21 -7.01 16.23 0.84
N ALA A 22 -6.05 16.78 0.11
CA ALA A 22 -5.81 16.37 -1.27
C ALA A 22 -5.49 14.89 -1.19
N GLN A 23 -6.54 14.08 -1.11
CA GLN A 23 -6.46 12.64 -1.11
C GLN A 23 -5.80 12.33 -2.44
N THR A 24 -4.55 11.88 -2.38
CA THR A 24 -3.85 11.37 -3.55
C THR A 24 -4.76 10.33 -4.19
N GLU A 25 -5.07 10.51 -5.47
CA GLU A 25 -5.93 9.57 -6.21
C GLU A 25 -5.25 8.19 -6.33
N TYR A 26 -3.94 8.16 -6.14
CA TYR A 26 -3.07 6.99 -6.12
C TYR A 26 -3.17 6.22 -4.81
N GLY A 27 -3.16 4.90 -4.92
CA GLY A 27 -3.15 4.02 -3.76
C GLY A 27 -1.78 3.94 -3.10
N GLN A 28 -1.78 3.82 -1.79
CA GLN A 28 -0.58 3.69 -0.97
C GLN A 28 -0.79 2.66 0.14
N GLY A 29 0.31 2.08 0.63
CA GLY A 29 0.33 1.12 1.73
C GLY A 29 0.12 -0.33 1.28
N ASN A 30 0.18 -1.25 2.23
CA ASN A 30 0.00 -2.67 1.94
C ASN A 30 -1.44 -2.99 1.58
N LEU A 31 -1.65 -3.72 0.47
CA LEU A 31 -2.96 -4.02 -0.06
C LEU A 31 -3.17 -5.54 -0.17
N ILE A 32 -4.20 -6.05 0.53
CA ILE A 32 -4.64 -7.44 0.40
C ILE A 32 -5.81 -7.49 -0.56
N VAL A 33 -5.59 -8.00 -1.76
CA VAL A 33 -6.57 -8.02 -2.85
C VAL A 33 -7.44 -9.26 -2.76
N ALA A 34 -8.77 -9.08 -2.76
CA ALA A 34 -9.72 -10.19 -2.79
C ALA A 34 -9.60 -10.99 -4.11
N PRO A 35 -9.85 -12.31 -4.13
CA PRO A 35 -9.66 -13.11 -5.34
C PRO A 35 -10.54 -12.65 -6.51
N SER A 36 -11.76 -12.15 -6.22
CA SER A 36 -12.66 -11.59 -7.23
C SER A 36 -12.15 -10.29 -7.84
N VAL A 37 -11.41 -9.48 -7.08
CA VAL A 37 -10.78 -8.26 -7.58
C VAL A 37 -9.58 -8.61 -8.46
N ASP A 38 -8.76 -9.57 -8.03
CA ASP A 38 -7.64 -10.08 -8.82
C ASP A 38 -8.09 -10.68 -10.16
N GLU A 39 -9.14 -11.51 -10.17
CA GLU A 39 -9.71 -12.04 -11.41
C GLU A 39 -10.17 -10.92 -12.36
N LYS A 40 -10.84 -9.88 -11.83
CA LYS A 40 -11.22 -8.70 -12.61
C LYS A 40 -10.01 -7.97 -13.18
N TYR A 41 -8.93 -7.85 -12.41
CA TYR A 41 -7.71 -7.21 -12.87
C TYR A 41 -7.03 -8.01 -13.99
N ARG A 42 -6.97 -9.34 -13.88
CA ARG A 42 -6.47 -10.21 -14.97
C ARG A 42 -7.30 -10.05 -16.24
N LYS A 43 -8.63 -9.97 -16.13
CA LYS A 43 -9.50 -9.70 -17.29
C LYS A 43 -9.21 -8.33 -17.89
N TYR A 44 -9.02 -7.31 -17.05
CA TYR A 44 -8.67 -5.96 -17.46
C TYR A 44 -7.36 -5.91 -18.26
N LEU A 45 -6.32 -6.64 -17.82
CA LEU A 45 -5.03 -6.70 -18.53
C LEU A 45 -5.14 -7.30 -19.95
N ASN A 46 -6.13 -8.16 -20.19
CA ASN A 46 -6.40 -8.80 -21.48
C ASN A 46 -7.28 -7.97 -22.43
N LEU A 47 -7.72 -6.78 -22.02
CA LEU A 47 -8.45 -5.86 -22.89
C LEU A 47 -7.49 -5.29 -23.96
N ALA A 48 -8.02 -4.95 -25.13
CA ALA A 48 -7.22 -4.36 -26.21
C ALA A 48 -6.63 -3.00 -25.78
N GLU A 49 -7.48 -2.13 -25.23
CA GLU A 49 -7.13 -0.78 -24.77
C GLU A 49 -7.65 -0.54 -23.34
N PRO A 50 -6.94 -1.06 -22.32
CA PRO A 50 -7.19 -0.71 -20.93
C PRO A 50 -6.73 0.73 -20.66
N LEU A 51 -7.52 1.51 -19.90
CA LEU A 51 -7.19 2.90 -19.58
C LEU A 51 -6.77 3.07 -18.12
N ALA A 52 -7.59 2.61 -17.18
CA ALA A 52 -7.26 2.64 -15.76
C ALA A 52 -8.03 1.59 -14.97
N PHE A 53 -7.43 1.13 -13.87
CA PHE A 53 -8.04 0.22 -12.90
C PHE A 53 -7.93 0.82 -11.49
N SER A 54 -9.00 0.71 -10.73
CA SER A 54 -9.09 1.21 -9.35
C SER A 54 -9.56 0.11 -8.40
N ILE A 55 -9.07 0.16 -7.17
CA ILE A 55 -9.36 -0.80 -6.10
C ILE A 55 -9.65 -0.03 -4.81
N SER A 56 -10.59 -0.51 -4.00
CA SER A 56 -10.83 -0.01 -2.64
C SER A 56 -9.64 -0.30 -1.72
N ILE A 57 -9.36 0.56 -0.75
CA ILE A 57 -8.24 0.34 0.19
C ILE A 57 -8.37 -0.93 1.05
N ASP A 58 -9.58 -1.50 1.15
CA ASP A 58 -9.82 -2.80 1.80
C ASP A 58 -9.66 -4.00 0.84
N GLY A 59 -9.31 -3.73 -0.43
CA GLY A 59 -9.04 -4.72 -1.47
C GLY A 59 -10.25 -5.53 -1.96
N LYS A 60 -11.48 -5.15 -1.58
CA LYS A 60 -12.70 -5.95 -1.85
C LYS A 60 -13.49 -5.49 -3.08
N VAL A 61 -13.36 -4.23 -3.47
CA VAL A 61 -14.11 -3.61 -4.56
C VAL A 61 -13.14 -3.09 -5.60
N SER A 62 -13.50 -3.23 -6.87
CA SER A 62 -12.70 -2.70 -7.98
C SER A 62 -13.55 -2.34 -9.18
N SER A 63 -13.01 -1.45 -10.00
CA SER A 63 -13.57 -1.10 -11.29
C SER A 63 -12.49 -0.70 -12.28
N GLY A 64 -12.70 -1.06 -13.55
CA GLY A 64 -11.85 -0.71 -14.67
C GLY A 64 -12.54 0.21 -15.68
N SER A 65 -11.74 0.97 -16.40
CA SER A 65 -12.14 1.75 -17.58
C SER A 65 -11.31 1.29 -18.78
N PHE A 66 -11.95 1.20 -19.94
CA PHE A 66 -11.35 0.68 -21.16
C PHE A 66 -12.12 1.16 -22.38
N CYS A 67 -11.48 1.07 -23.54
CA CYS A 67 -12.11 1.36 -24.82
C CYS A 67 -12.80 0.13 -25.37
N GLN A 68 -14.06 0.29 -25.78
CA GLN A 68 -14.79 -0.80 -26.44
C GLN A 68 -14.23 -1.08 -27.83
N GLN A 69 -13.75 -0.05 -28.53
CA GLN A 69 -13.14 -0.14 -29.85
C GLN A 69 -11.79 0.57 -29.85
N PRO A 70 -10.74 -0.03 -30.41
CA PRO A 70 -9.43 0.59 -30.46
C PRO A 70 -9.44 1.98 -31.11
N GLY A 71 -8.76 2.95 -30.50
CA GLY A 71 -8.62 4.32 -30.98
C GLY A 71 -9.82 5.24 -30.74
N THR A 72 -10.87 4.77 -30.07
CA THR A 72 -12.11 5.56 -29.85
C THR A 72 -12.09 6.40 -28.57
N CYS A 73 -11.13 6.18 -27.68
CA CYS A 73 -11.05 6.87 -26.38
C CYS A 73 -10.29 8.19 -26.39
N LYS A 74 -10.14 8.82 -27.55
CA LYS A 74 -9.57 10.16 -27.60
C LYS A 74 -10.41 11.06 -26.69
N ASP A 75 -9.77 11.68 -25.70
CA ASP A 75 -10.39 12.57 -24.69
C ASP A 75 -11.17 11.88 -23.54
N ILE A 76 -11.11 10.55 -23.39
CA ILE A 76 -11.71 9.87 -22.24
C ILE A 76 -10.78 9.92 -21.03
N ASN A 77 -11.25 10.50 -19.92
CA ASN A 77 -10.57 10.43 -18.63
C ASN A 77 -10.83 9.06 -17.95
N GLY A 78 -10.09 8.04 -18.38
CA GLY A 78 -10.15 6.68 -17.83
C GLY A 78 -9.97 6.61 -16.31
N PRO A 79 -8.92 7.23 -15.72
CA PRO A 79 -8.71 7.26 -14.28
C PRO A 79 -9.94 7.73 -13.48
N LYS A 80 -10.54 8.85 -13.88
CA LYS A 80 -11.74 9.38 -13.23
C LYS A 80 -12.91 8.40 -13.33
N ILE A 81 -13.15 7.82 -14.51
CA ILE A 81 -14.25 6.86 -14.72
C ILE A 81 -14.06 5.61 -13.85
N ALA A 82 -12.84 5.07 -13.79
CA ALA A 82 -12.55 3.90 -12.96
C ALA A 82 -12.83 4.21 -11.48
N LEU A 83 -12.29 5.32 -10.96
CA LEU A 83 -12.50 5.77 -9.58
C LEU A 83 -13.98 5.98 -9.25
N ASP A 84 -14.71 6.74 -10.07
CA ASP A 84 -16.12 7.06 -9.84
C ASP A 84 -16.96 5.77 -9.77
N ARG A 85 -16.72 4.81 -10.67
CA ARG A 85 -17.42 3.51 -10.67
C ARG A 85 -17.06 2.63 -9.48
N CYS A 86 -15.78 2.62 -9.08
CA CYS A 86 -15.35 1.87 -7.90
C CYS A 86 -15.97 2.44 -6.63
N ASN A 87 -15.92 3.76 -6.45
CA ASN A 87 -16.52 4.44 -5.30
C ASN A 87 -18.04 4.21 -5.25
N ALA A 88 -18.73 4.25 -6.39
CA ALA A 88 -20.15 3.95 -6.48
C ALA A 88 -20.48 2.48 -6.11
N SER A 89 -19.53 1.56 -6.28
CA SER A 89 -19.69 0.14 -5.93
C SER A 89 -19.24 -0.20 -4.50
N SER A 90 -18.59 0.75 -3.79
CA SER A 90 -18.04 0.53 -2.45
C SER A 90 -19.13 0.67 -1.39
N THR A 91 -19.74 -0.45 -1.00
CA THR A 91 -20.79 -0.49 0.04
C THR A 91 -20.24 -0.37 1.45
N SER A 92 -18.95 -0.67 1.67
CA SER A 92 -18.28 -0.57 2.97
C SER A 92 -17.87 0.87 3.33
N GLY A 93 -17.98 1.80 2.38
CA GLY A 93 -17.45 3.16 2.52
C GLY A 93 -15.93 3.24 2.44
N ALA A 94 -15.24 2.13 2.15
CA ALA A 94 -13.80 2.14 1.91
C ALA A 94 -13.50 2.94 0.62
N PRO A 95 -12.65 3.98 0.68
CA PRO A 95 -12.35 4.78 -0.50
C PRO A 95 -11.63 3.96 -1.56
N CYS A 96 -11.95 4.21 -2.83
CA CYS A 96 -11.19 3.67 -3.95
C CYS A 96 -10.01 4.55 -4.33
N LYS A 97 -8.97 3.88 -4.81
CA LYS A 97 -7.73 4.49 -5.30
C LYS A 97 -7.34 3.86 -6.63
N LEU A 98 -6.60 4.62 -7.44
CA LEU A 98 -6.02 4.11 -8.66
C LEU A 98 -4.96 3.06 -8.32
N PHE A 99 -5.09 1.92 -8.99
CA PHE A 99 -4.22 0.76 -8.83
C PHE A 99 -3.33 0.57 -10.06
N ALA A 100 -3.88 0.76 -11.25
CA ALA A 100 -3.13 0.69 -12.50
C ALA A 100 -3.60 1.78 -13.47
N ILE A 101 -2.67 2.30 -14.28
CA ILE A 101 -2.96 3.08 -15.49
C ILE A 101 -2.48 2.25 -16.67
N GLU A 102 -3.36 2.07 -17.64
CA GLU A 102 -3.16 1.11 -18.74
C GLU A 102 -2.83 -0.29 -18.21
N ARG A 103 -1.58 -0.75 -18.30
CA ARG A 103 -1.14 -2.03 -17.75
C ARG A 103 -0.10 -1.89 -16.64
N ASP A 104 0.25 -0.67 -16.30
CA ASP A 104 1.26 -0.37 -15.29
C ASP A 104 0.59 -0.21 -13.93
N VAL A 105 1.01 -1.04 -12.97
CA VAL A 105 0.60 -0.90 -11.57
C VAL A 105 1.27 0.35 -11.01
N ILE A 106 0.48 1.26 -10.46
CA ILE A 106 0.89 2.57 -9.90
C ILE A 106 0.67 2.65 -8.39
N TRP A 107 0.36 1.52 -7.76
CA TRP A 107 0.13 1.43 -6.32
C TRP A 107 1.46 1.46 -5.55
N SER A 108 1.61 2.38 -4.60
CA SER A 108 2.83 2.49 -3.79
C SER A 108 2.71 1.64 -2.51
N GLY A 109 3.19 0.41 -2.55
CA GLY A 109 3.20 -0.51 -1.41
C GLY A 109 3.16 -1.96 -1.84
N ARG A 110 3.24 -2.89 -0.88
CA ARG A 110 3.20 -4.33 -1.21
C ARG A 110 1.78 -4.77 -1.48
N ILE A 111 1.59 -5.54 -2.54
CA ILE A 111 0.31 -6.13 -2.90
C ILE A 111 0.37 -7.63 -2.61
N SER A 112 -0.68 -8.18 -2.02
CA SER A 112 -0.80 -9.62 -1.75
C SER A 112 -2.20 -10.11 -2.07
N LEU A 113 -2.33 -11.34 -2.57
CA LEU A 113 -3.63 -11.94 -2.79
C LEU A 113 -4.18 -12.49 -1.48
N LYS A 114 -5.48 -12.31 -1.25
CA LYS A 114 -6.16 -12.86 -0.07
C LYS A 114 -6.07 -14.39 -0.01
N SER A 115 -5.92 -15.07 -1.15
CA SER A 115 -5.67 -16.51 -1.22
C SER A 115 -4.35 -16.92 -0.59
N ASP A 116 -3.38 -16.01 -0.54
CA ASP A 116 -2.02 -16.29 -0.08
C ASP A 116 -1.88 -15.94 1.40
N VAL A 117 -2.74 -15.06 1.91
CA VAL A 117 -2.86 -14.74 3.33
C VAL A 117 -3.45 -15.91 4.10
N GLY A 118 -2.88 -16.20 5.27
CA GLY A 118 -3.35 -17.28 6.11
C GLY A 118 -4.65 -16.96 6.82
N THR A 119 -5.41 -18.01 7.12
CA THR A 119 -6.74 -17.90 7.74
C THR A 119 -6.93 -18.97 8.81
N GLY A 120 -7.82 -18.70 9.77
CA GLY A 120 -8.19 -19.64 10.82
C GLY A 120 -7.22 -19.66 11.99
N PRO A 121 -7.50 -20.48 13.02
CA PRO A 121 -6.62 -20.57 14.18
C PRO A 121 -5.27 -21.19 13.82
N ILE A 122 -4.20 -20.62 14.35
CA ILE A 122 -2.84 -21.15 14.19
C ILE A 122 -2.09 -21.12 15.52
N ASN A 123 -1.33 -22.17 15.79
CA ASN A 123 -0.44 -22.28 16.95
C ASN A 123 0.99 -22.29 16.44
N LEU A 124 1.74 -21.22 16.66
CA LEU A 124 3.13 -21.11 16.20
C LEU A 124 4.04 -21.94 17.09
N ALA A 125 4.82 -22.84 16.50
CA ALA A 125 5.90 -23.52 17.20
C ALA A 125 6.94 -22.51 17.69
N ALA A 126 7.58 -22.77 18.83
CA ALA A 126 8.56 -21.86 19.43
C ALA A 126 9.68 -21.42 18.45
N ALA A 127 10.15 -22.35 17.60
CA ALA A 127 11.15 -22.03 16.57
C ALA A 127 10.63 -21.10 15.45
N VAL A 128 9.33 -21.14 15.15
CA VAL A 128 8.69 -20.21 14.19
C VAL A 128 8.53 -18.84 14.83
N GLU A 129 8.14 -18.80 16.11
CA GLU A 129 8.05 -17.57 16.89
C GLU A 129 9.40 -16.85 16.98
N GLU A 130 10.48 -17.55 17.32
CA GLU A 130 11.83 -16.98 17.37
C GLU A 130 12.23 -16.34 16.03
N LYS A 131 11.96 -17.04 14.91
CA LYS A 131 12.20 -16.50 13.57
C LYS A 131 11.34 -15.27 13.27
N PHE A 132 10.10 -15.24 13.76
CA PHE A 132 9.23 -14.09 13.58
C PHE A 132 9.73 -12.88 14.39
N GLN A 133 10.21 -13.09 15.61
CA GLN A 133 10.84 -12.01 16.40
C GLN A 133 12.08 -11.45 15.70
N LYS A 134 12.93 -12.32 15.14
CA LYS A 134 14.07 -11.90 14.31
C LYS A 134 13.63 -11.13 13.06
N TYR A 135 12.51 -11.50 12.45
CA TYR A 135 11.93 -10.77 11.31
C TYR A 135 11.47 -9.36 11.72
N LEU A 136 10.81 -9.22 12.87
CA LEU A 136 10.34 -7.92 13.39
C LEU A 136 11.51 -6.97 13.72
N SER A 137 12.67 -7.53 14.08
CA SER A 137 13.87 -6.75 14.39
C SER A 137 14.64 -6.26 13.14
N LEU A 138 14.21 -6.61 11.93
CA LEU A 138 14.86 -6.14 10.69
C LEU A 138 14.51 -4.67 10.43
N ASP A 139 15.44 -3.95 9.80
CA ASP A 139 15.21 -2.55 9.40
C ASP A 139 14.18 -2.46 8.26
N GLU A 140 14.32 -3.33 7.25
CA GLU A 140 13.43 -3.38 6.08
C GLU A 140 12.94 -4.83 5.82
N PRO A 141 12.05 -5.35 6.68
CA PRO A 141 11.36 -6.60 6.43
C PRO A 141 10.31 -6.42 5.33
N LEU A 142 10.18 -7.41 4.45
CA LEU A 142 9.21 -7.36 3.36
C LEU A 142 7.97 -8.20 3.68
N ALA A 143 8.14 -9.50 3.90
CA ALA A 143 7.05 -10.39 4.28
C ALA A 143 7.53 -11.58 5.11
N PHE A 144 6.62 -12.17 5.86
CA PHE A 144 6.83 -13.38 6.63
C PHE A 144 5.74 -14.39 6.32
N ALA A 145 6.13 -15.60 5.92
CA ALA A 145 5.24 -16.71 5.62
C ALA A 145 5.37 -17.83 6.66
N VAL A 146 4.26 -18.48 6.97
CA VAL A 146 4.16 -19.57 7.94
C VAL A 146 3.34 -20.72 7.36
N SER A 147 3.72 -21.96 7.64
CA SER A 147 2.91 -23.13 7.28
C SER A 147 1.61 -23.18 8.09
N THR A 148 0.52 -23.70 7.52
CA THR A 148 -0.79 -23.71 8.21
C THR A 148 -0.83 -24.57 9.48
N ASP A 149 0.16 -25.42 9.70
CA ASP A 149 0.35 -26.18 10.94
C ASP A 149 1.24 -25.46 11.98
N GLY A 150 1.74 -24.26 11.66
CA GLY A 150 2.56 -23.41 12.54
C GLY A 150 3.99 -23.88 12.76
N LYS A 151 4.47 -24.89 12.01
CA LYS A 151 5.78 -25.54 12.27
C LYS A 151 6.93 -25.04 11.41
N ARG A 152 6.65 -24.39 10.29
CA ARG A 152 7.65 -23.86 9.36
C ARG A 152 7.36 -22.41 9.04
N SER A 153 8.43 -21.68 8.74
CA SER A 153 8.33 -20.28 8.35
C SER A 153 9.53 -19.86 7.53
N SER A 154 9.34 -18.78 6.79
CA SER A 154 10.41 -18.05 6.11
C SER A 154 10.07 -16.58 6.00
N GLY A 155 11.10 -15.74 6.01
CA GLY A 155 10.98 -14.29 5.81
C GLY A 155 11.71 -13.84 4.54
N SER A 156 11.22 -12.75 3.97
CA SER A 156 11.90 -11.94 2.96
C SER A 156 12.18 -10.56 3.54
N PHE A 157 13.34 -10.01 3.21
CA PHE A 157 13.84 -8.74 3.73
C PHE A 157 14.91 -8.18 2.80
N CYS A 158 15.18 -6.90 2.94
CA CYS A 158 16.25 -6.23 2.21
C CYS A 158 17.56 -6.31 2.95
N GLN A 159 18.61 -6.66 2.21
CA GLN A 159 19.96 -6.63 2.77
C GLN A 159 20.48 -5.20 2.94
N GLN A 160 20.01 -4.27 2.11
CA GLN A 160 20.40 -2.87 2.13
C GLN A 160 19.15 -1.99 2.07
N PRO A 161 19.04 -0.98 2.96
CA PRO A 161 17.92 -0.05 2.96
C PRO A 161 17.65 0.58 1.58
N GLY A 162 16.40 0.53 1.13
CA GLY A 162 15.93 1.19 -0.08
C GLY A 162 16.27 0.48 -1.40
N THR A 163 16.72 -0.77 -1.35
CA THR A 163 17.10 -1.55 -2.55
C THR A 163 16.00 -2.47 -3.08
N CYS A 164 14.87 -2.60 -2.38
CA CYS A 164 13.83 -3.58 -2.70
C CYS A 164 12.48 -2.97 -3.03
N GLU A 165 12.42 -1.75 -3.55
CA GLU A 165 11.14 -1.13 -3.91
C GLU A 165 10.31 -2.06 -4.82
N ASP A 166 10.95 -2.66 -5.83
CA ASP A 166 10.30 -3.53 -6.82
C ASP A 166 10.28 -5.03 -6.47
N VAL A 167 10.72 -5.43 -5.28
CA VAL A 167 10.83 -6.85 -4.92
C VAL A 167 9.47 -7.39 -4.44
N ASP A 168 9.03 -8.50 -5.02
CA ASP A 168 7.89 -9.28 -4.53
C ASP A 168 8.26 -10.03 -3.23
N GLY A 169 8.25 -9.29 -2.13
CA GLY A 169 8.50 -9.80 -0.79
C GLY A 169 7.60 -10.99 -0.41
N PRO A 170 6.26 -10.86 -0.53
CA PRO A 170 5.32 -11.96 -0.25
C PRO A 170 5.62 -13.23 -1.07
N GLY A 171 5.81 -13.11 -2.38
CA GLY A 171 6.15 -14.25 -3.25
C GLY A 171 7.42 -14.97 -2.79
N LEU A 172 8.49 -14.22 -2.52
CA LEU A 172 9.76 -14.78 -2.01
C LEU A 172 9.62 -15.47 -0.65
N ALA A 173 8.82 -14.92 0.27
CA ALA A 173 8.59 -15.53 1.57
C ALA A 173 7.86 -16.88 1.44
N LEU A 174 6.83 -16.93 0.59
CA LEU A 174 6.09 -18.17 0.29
C LEU A 174 6.97 -19.22 -0.37
N GLU A 175 7.69 -18.85 -1.43
CA GLU A 175 8.59 -19.74 -2.16
C GLU A 175 9.58 -20.42 -1.20
N ARG A 176 10.28 -19.62 -0.39
CA ARG A 176 11.24 -20.13 0.60
C ARG A 176 10.57 -20.99 1.67
N CYS A 177 9.38 -20.61 2.14
CA CYS A 177 8.64 -21.41 3.11
C CYS A 177 8.28 -22.79 2.53
N HIS A 178 7.80 -22.84 1.28
CA HIS A 178 7.48 -24.09 0.59
C HIS A 178 8.72 -24.97 0.37
N ALA A 179 9.85 -24.37 -0.01
CA ALA A 179 11.10 -25.09 -0.22
C ALA A 179 11.58 -25.87 1.02
N THR A 180 11.27 -25.39 2.24
CA THR A 180 11.66 -26.07 3.50
C THR A 180 10.76 -27.26 3.87
N GLY A 181 9.61 -27.45 3.22
CA GLY A 181 8.59 -28.43 3.64
C GLY A 181 8.62 -29.78 2.95
N GLY A 182 9.30 -29.87 1.80
CA GLY A 182 9.17 -31.02 0.91
C GLY A 182 7.73 -31.24 0.36
N PRO A 183 7.49 -32.31 -0.41
CA PRO A 183 6.24 -32.53 -1.14
C PRO A 183 4.99 -32.76 -0.26
N LYS A 184 5.20 -33.16 1.01
CA LYS A 184 4.13 -33.50 1.96
C LYS A 184 3.91 -32.42 3.02
N GLY A 185 4.63 -31.30 2.94
CA GLY A 185 4.52 -30.23 3.91
C GLY A 185 3.15 -29.52 3.82
N SER A 186 2.60 -29.11 4.97
CA SER A 186 1.43 -28.22 4.99
C SER A 186 1.66 -26.96 4.14
N PRO A 187 0.62 -26.40 3.50
CA PRO A 187 0.78 -25.21 2.68
C PRO A 187 1.32 -24.04 3.52
N CYS A 188 2.13 -23.18 2.91
CA CYS A 188 2.57 -21.93 3.49
C CYS A 188 1.62 -20.80 3.09
N LYS A 189 1.48 -19.82 4.00
CA LYS A 189 0.64 -18.64 3.85
C LYS A 189 1.34 -17.41 4.41
N ILE A 190 1.03 -16.23 3.88
CA ILE A 190 1.52 -14.97 4.40
C ILE A 190 0.91 -14.74 5.78
N PHE A 191 1.80 -14.49 6.74
CA PHE A 191 1.48 -14.20 8.12
C PHE A 191 1.65 -12.72 8.43
N ALA A 192 2.70 -12.07 7.89
CA ALA A 192 2.94 -10.64 8.06
C ALA A 192 3.53 -9.99 6.81
N ILE A 193 3.30 -8.68 6.65
CA ILE A 193 3.86 -7.82 5.59
C ILE A 193 4.41 -6.57 6.29
N GLU A 194 5.68 -6.21 6.07
CA GLU A 194 6.31 -5.01 6.66
C GLU A 194 6.08 -4.83 8.18
N LYS A 195 6.08 -5.96 8.91
CA LYS A 195 5.80 -6.11 10.36
C LYS A 195 4.32 -6.14 10.76
N ASP A 196 3.39 -5.79 9.87
CA ASP A 196 1.96 -5.91 10.13
C ASP A 196 1.50 -7.36 9.99
N ILE A 197 0.89 -7.91 11.04
CA ILE A 197 0.28 -9.25 10.97
C ILE A 197 -0.99 -9.17 10.13
N VAL A 198 -1.02 -9.92 9.04
CA VAL A 198 -2.16 -9.96 8.09
C VAL A 198 -2.97 -11.26 8.20
N TRP A 199 -2.56 -12.18 9.08
CA TRP A 199 -3.24 -13.45 9.32
C TRP A 199 -4.69 -13.24 9.79
N ASP A 200 -5.64 -13.89 9.12
CA ASP A 200 -7.07 -13.76 9.38
C ASP A 200 -7.59 -14.88 10.29
N GLY A 201 -7.31 -14.76 11.58
CA GLY A 201 -7.72 -15.74 12.58
C GLY A 201 -6.96 -15.61 13.88
N ALA A 202 -7.34 -16.45 14.87
CA ALA A 202 -6.66 -16.48 16.16
C ALA A 202 -5.22 -17.00 16.01
N VAL A 203 -4.25 -16.24 16.50
CA VAL A 203 -2.85 -16.66 16.56
C VAL A 203 -2.50 -16.95 18.02
N THR A 204 -2.05 -18.16 18.31
CA THR A 204 -1.49 -18.51 19.61
C THR A 204 -0.02 -18.88 19.48
N LEU A 205 0.73 -18.65 20.55
CA LEU A 205 2.16 -18.93 20.64
C LEU A 205 2.33 -20.19 21.50
N ALA A 206 3.23 -21.09 21.11
CA ALA A 206 3.35 -22.40 21.76
C ALA A 206 3.85 -22.36 23.21
N ASP A 207 4.33 -21.22 23.71
CA ASP A 207 4.88 -21.13 25.06
C ASP A 207 4.00 -20.30 26.02
N PRO A 208 3.29 -20.95 26.97
CA PRO A 208 2.59 -20.25 28.05
C PRO A 208 3.52 -19.71 29.14
N THR A 209 4.83 -20.04 29.13
CA THR A 209 5.81 -19.53 30.09
C THR A 209 6.63 -18.35 29.57
N ALA A 210 6.65 -18.13 28.26
CA ALA A 210 7.12 -16.88 27.68
C ALA A 210 6.17 -15.75 28.07
N LYS A 211 6.70 -14.70 28.70
CA LYS A 211 5.95 -13.51 29.12
C LYS A 211 4.99 -13.11 27.98
N PRO A 212 3.66 -13.14 28.18
CA PRO A 212 2.71 -12.94 27.09
C PRO A 212 2.96 -11.56 26.48
N MET A 213 3.56 -11.54 25.28
CA MET A 213 3.52 -10.35 24.45
C MET A 213 2.08 -10.24 23.98
N SER A 214 1.38 -9.27 24.57
CA SER A 214 0.05 -8.90 24.10
C SER A 214 0.16 -8.53 22.63
N LEU A 215 -0.46 -9.31 21.74
CA LEU A 215 -0.58 -8.99 20.31
C LEU A 215 -1.15 -7.57 20.10
N LYS A 216 -1.90 -7.05 21.09
CA LYS A 216 -2.42 -5.67 21.11
C LYS A 216 -1.33 -4.59 21.20
N ASN A 217 -0.14 -4.89 21.72
CA ASN A 217 0.97 -3.92 21.76
C ASN A 217 1.76 -3.87 20.45
N ILE A 218 1.64 -4.89 19.60
CA ILE A 218 2.28 -4.96 18.27
C ILE A 218 1.31 -4.42 17.19
N LEU A 219 0.00 -4.65 17.36
CA LEU A 219 -1.07 -4.11 16.50
C LEU A 219 -1.48 -2.68 16.85
N ALA A 220 -0.81 -2.03 17.81
CA ALA A 220 -1.02 -0.60 18.00
C ALA A 220 -0.53 0.11 16.73
N PRO A 221 -1.39 0.83 15.99
CA PRO A 221 -0.94 1.58 14.83
C PRO A 221 0.24 2.44 15.26
N PRO A 222 1.30 2.55 14.43
CA PRO A 222 2.45 3.38 14.78
C PRO A 222 1.91 4.74 15.23
N SER A 223 2.26 5.15 16.45
CA SER A 223 1.90 6.47 16.95
C SER A 223 2.26 7.47 15.86
N PRO A 224 1.35 8.39 15.48
CA PRO A 224 1.61 9.35 14.41
C PRO A 224 2.96 9.99 14.71
N GLN A 225 3.97 9.70 13.87
CA GLN A 225 5.26 10.33 14.06
C GLN A 225 5.02 11.84 14.00
N PRO A 226 5.59 12.63 14.92
CA PRO A 226 5.48 14.08 14.85
C PRO A 226 5.88 14.47 13.45
N ILE A 227 4.92 15.01 12.68
CA ILE A 227 5.17 15.55 11.36
C ILE A 227 6.33 16.52 11.57
N ALA A 228 7.48 16.19 11.00
CA ALA A 228 8.67 17.01 11.13
C ALA A 228 8.27 18.44 10.79
N GLN A 229 8.46 19.34 11.75
CA GLN A 229 8.14 20.75 11.56
C GLN A 229 8.84 21.22 10.28
N PRO A 230 8.19 22.06 9.46
CA PRO A 230 8.81 22.59 8.25
C PRO A 230 10.11 23.27 8.66
N VAL A 231 11.23 22.68 8.23
CA VAL A 231 12.55 23.25 8.46
C VAL A 231 12.55 24.61 7.77
N ALA A 232 12.82 25.65 8.56
CA ALA A 232 12.86 27.02 8.08
C ALA A 232 13.73 27.12 6.81
N GLU A 233 13.17 27.76 5.81
CA GLU A 233 13.78 28.03 4.51
C GLU A 233 15.12 28.74 4.70
N VAL A 234 16.21 28.01 4.48
CA VAL A 234 17.56 28.56 4.44
C VAL A 234 17.72 29.30 3.11
N PRO A 235 18.14 30.58 3.10
CA PRO A 235 18.35 31.33 1.87
C PRO A 235 19.39 30.65 0.98
N SER A 236 18.95 30.24 -0.21
CA SER A 236 19.73 29.52 -1.21
C SER A 236 20.90 30.36 -1.72
N GLN A 237 22.13 29.91 -1.47
CA GLN A 237 23.29 30.29 -2.29
C GLN A 237 23.40 29.35 -3.50
N PRO A 238 23.88 29.84 -4.66
CA PRO A 238 23.98 29.05 -5.88
C PRO A 238 25.17 28.09 -5.78
N ILE A 239 24.89 26.82 -5.52
CA ILE A 239 25.89 25.76 -5.59
C ILE A 239 25.65 24.99 -6.90
N SER A 240 26.57 25.15 -7.86
CA SER A 240 26.71 24.23 -8.99
C SER A 240 27.12 22.86 -8.46
N GLN A 241 26.18 21.91 -8.43
CA GLN A 241 26.48 20.50 -8.21
C GLN A 241 25.90 19.66 -9.34
N THR A 242 26.81 19.14 -10.16
CA THR A 242 26.58 18.09 -11.14
C THR A 242 26.45 16.77 -10.40
N THR A 243 25.25 16.46 -9.90
CA THR A 243 24.90 15.09 -9.47
C THR A 243 24.17 14.38 -10.58
N THR A 244 24.80 13.34 -11.11
CA THR A 244 24.20 12.38 -12.03
C THR A 244 22.98 11.73 -11.37
N PRO A 245 21.77 11.82 -11.95
CA PRO A 245 20.59 11.21 -11.35
C PRO A 245 20.65 9.69 -11.50
N ALA A 246 20.36 9.00 -10.39
CA ALA A 246 20.05 7.59 -10.39
C ALA A 246 18.90 7.33 -11.36
N ARG A 247 19.09 6.35 -12.24
CA ARG A 247 18.21 5.99 -13.34
C ARG A 247 16.95 5.32 -12.80
N VAL A 248 15.98 6.12 -12.35
CA VAL A 248 14.58 5.68 -12.24
C VAL A 248 14.18 5.20 -13.62
N ARG A 249 13.69 3.96 -13.71
CA ARG A 249 13.27 3.36 -14.96
C ARG A 249 11.97 4.03 -15.38
N SER A 250 12.11 5.20 -16.02
CA SER A 250 11.01 5.95 -16.62
C SER A 250 10.23 5.01 -17.54
N SER A 251 9.01 4.65 -17.13
CA SER A 251 8.09 3.92 -17.99
C SER A 251 7.86 4.76 -19.25
N LYS A 252 7.57 4.11 -20.38
CA LYS A 252 7.32 4.82 -21.64
C LYS A 252 6.27 5.93 -21.46
N ALA A 253 5.25 5.67 -20.65
CA ALA A 253 4.20 6.64 -20.32
C ALA A 253 4.74 7.91 -19.64
N PHE A 254 5.71 7.80 -18.73
CA PHE A 254 6.33 8.98 -18.10
C PHE A 254 7.18 9.77 -19.09
N ARG A 255 7.92 9.09 -19.98
CA ARG A 255 8.69 9.76 -21.04
C ARG A 255 7.80 10.51 -22.01
N ASP A 256 6.68 9.91 -22.40
CA ASP A 256 5.73 10.50 -23.34
C ASP A 256 5.02 11.73 -22.70
N LEU A 257 4.66 11.66 -21.42
CA LEU A 257 4.10 12.79 -20.67
C LEU A 257 5.11 13.93 -20.47
N GLU A 258 6.36 13.62 -20.16
CA GLU A 258 7.43 14.61 -19.98
C GLU A 258 7.77 15.32 -21.30
N GLU A 259 7.72 14.59 -22.42
CA GLU A 259 7.90 15.15 -23.77
C GLU A 259 6.73 16.06 -24.18
N ASP A 260 5.48 15.70 -23.85
CA ASP A 260 4.31 16.54 -24.11
C ASP A 260 4.32 17.82 -23.28
N ILE A 261 4.71 17.74 -21.99
CA ILE A 261 4.92 18.93 -21.15
C ILE A 261 5.99 19.85 -21.77
N ARG A 262 7.07 19.28 -22.28
CA ARG A 262 8.17 20.03 -22.89
C ARG A 262 7.77 20.71 -24.20
N ARG A 263 6.89 20.10 -25.00
CA ARG A 263 6.31 20.73 -26.21
C ARG A 263 5.29 21.82 -25.91
N SER A 264 4.66 21.75 -24.74
CA SER A 264 3.60 22.68 -24.31
C SER A 264 4.15 23.99 -23.73
N GLN A 265 5.42 24.03 -23.35
CA GLN A 265 6.03 25.26 -22.82
C GLN A 265 6.40 26.23 -23.95
N PRO A 266 5.88 27.47 -23.93
CA PRO A 266 6.28 28.48 -24.89
C PRO A 266 7.78 28.82 -24.72
N PRO A 267 8.49 29.18 -25.80
CA PRO A 267 9.91 29.51 -25.72
C PRO A 267 10.10 30.70 -24.75
N ALA A 268 11.03 30.54 -23.81
CA ALA A 268 11.42 31.60 -22.89
C ALA A 268 11.94 32.80 -23.70
N GLN A 269 11.37 33.98 -23.45
CA GLN A 269 11.76 35.25 -24.06
C GLN A 269 13.00 35.84 -23.39
#